data_AF-A0A3B1B6F1-F1
#
_entry.id   AF-A0A3B1B6F1-F1
#
_cell.length_a   1.000
_cell.length_b   1.000
_cell.length_c   1.000
_cell.angle_alpha   90.00
_cell.angle_beta   90.00
_cell.angle_gamma   90.00
#
_symmetry.space_group_name_H-M   'P 1'
#
loop_
_entity.id
_entity.type
_entity.pdbx_description
1 polymer ?
#
loop_
_entity_poly.entity_id
_entity_poly.type
_entity_poly.pdbx_seq_one_letter_code
_entity_poly.pdbx_strand_id
1 'polypeptide(L)'
;TISIGIAMQPQDGDVLDTLLAAADERLYTAKNAGRNRFCAASKHHDELAVDVDKVCPKLDEAIGMIKHGNLHRLMPHIPTLLEELIPLFELVNEESPARIDVDQVRAAIVELKTKDGN
;
A
#
# COMPACT_ATOMS: atom_id res chain seq x y z
N THR A 1 -1.12 -17.09 23.96
CA THR A 1 -1.35 -16.21 22.80
C THR A 1 -1.04 -14.79 23.18
N ILE A 2 -0.49 -14.00 22.27
CA ILE A 2 -0.11 -12.60 22.50
C ILE A 2 -1.23 -11.70 21.97
N SER A 3 -1.50 -10.59 22.66
CA SER A 3 -2.35 -9.49 22.18
C SER A 3 -1.48 -8.23 22.16
N ILE A 4 -1.62 -7.39 21.13
CA ILE A 4 -0.80 -6.20 20.95
C ILE A 4 -1.72 -5.00 20.69
N GLY A 5 -1.48 -3.88 21.38
CA GLY A 5 -2.10 -2.60 21.07
C GLY A 5 -1.05 -1.65 20.52
N ILE A 6 -1.33 -1.00 19.39
CA ILE A 6 -0.40 -0.10 18.70
C ILE A 6 -0.98 1.31 18.73
N ALA A 7 -0.19 2.29 19.17
CA ALA A 7 -0.46 3.72 19.00
C ALA A 7 0.54 4.37 18.06
N MET A 8 0.10 5.40 17.34
CA MET A 8 0.88 6.08 16.32
C MET A 8 0.85 7.59 16.53
N GLN A 9 2.02 8.21 16.60
CA GLN A 9 2.15 9.66 16.55
C GLN A 9 2.18 10.13 15.08
N PRO A 10 1.51 11.24 14.71
CA PRO A 10 0.70 12.15 15.55
C PRO A 10 -0.77 11.73 15.72
N GLN A 11 -1.21 10.64 15.10
CA GLN A 11 -2.62 10.23 15.03
C GLN A 11 -3.29 10.06 16.40
N ASP A 12 -2.57 9.53 17.38
CA ASP A 12 -3.05 9.24 18.74
C ASP A 12 -2.59 10.28 19.78
N GLY A 13 -2.14 11.43 19.29
CA GLY A 13 -1.63 12.53 20.09
C GLY A 13 -0.10 12.62 20.08
N ASP A 14 0.40 13.75 20.56
CA ASP A 14 1.82 14.13 20.49
C ASP A 14 2.58 13.93 21.81
N VAL A 15 1.91 13.45 22.85
CA VAL A 15 2.50 13.25 24.17
C VAL A 15 2.43 11.79 24.58
N LEU A 16 3.41 11.35 25.38
CA LEU A 16 3.56 9.95 25.75
C LEU A 16 2.30 9.37 26.41
N ASP A 17 1.68 10.13 27.31
CA ASP A 17 0.50 9.65 28.05
C ASP A 17 -0.70 9.37 27.12
N THR A 18 -0.90 10.20 26.08
CA THR A 18 -1.99 9.98 25.12
C THR A 18 -1.71 8.77 24.23
N LEU A 19 -0.46 8.59 23.80
CA LEU A 19 -0.04 7.42 23.03
C LEU A 19 -0.17 6.13 23.84
N LEU A 20 0.23 6.14 25.12
CA LEU A 20 0.13 4.99 26.00
C LEU A 20 -1.32 4.61 26.28
N ALA A 21 -2.19 5.59 26.57
CA ALA A 21 -3.60 5.35 26.77
C ALA A 21 -4.26 4.72 25.53
N ALA A 22 -3.93 5.22 24.34
CA ALA A 22 -4.42 4.68 23.07
C ALA A 22 -3.93 3.26 22.78
N ALA A 23 -2.65 2.96 23.08
CA ALA A 23 -2.10 1.62 22.94
C ALA A 23 -2.76 0.62 23.91
N ASP A 24 -3.02 1.04 25.16
CA ASP A 24 -3.63 0.19 26.18
C ASP A 24 -5.10 -0.14 25.86
N GLU A 25 -5.89 0.85 25.43
CA GLU A 25 -7.27 0.65 24.97
C GLU A 25 -7.35 -0.41 23.86
N ARG A 26 -6.41 -0.37 22.93
CA ARG A 26 -6.33 -1.31 21.81
C ARG A 26 -5.84 -2.68 22.23
N LEU A 27 -4.90 -2.75 23.15
CA LEU A 27 -4.49 -4.02 23.76
C LEU A 27 -5.70 -4.68 24.44
N TYR A 28 -6.52 -3.91 25.16
CA TYR A 28 -7.74 -4.39 25.78
C TYR A 28 -8.74 -4.92 24.74
N THR A 29 -8.91 -4.19 23.64
CA THR A 29 -9.74 -4.62 22.49
C THR A 29 -9.24 -5.94 21.88
N ALA A 30 -7.93 -6.05 21.64
CA ALA A 30 -7.29 -7.25 21.11
C ALA A 30 -7.45 -8.46 22.05
N LYS A 31 -7.47 -8.24 23.37
CA LYS A 31 -7.74 -9.29 24.36
C LYS A 31 -9.20 -9.77 24.28
N ASN A 32 -10.15 -8.84 24.14
CA ASN A 32 -11.57 -9.16 24.12
C ASN A 32 -12.05 -9.77 22.79
N ALA A 33 -11.41 -9.44 21.68
CA ALA A 33 -11.70 -10.00 20.35
C ALA A 33 -11.05 -11.38 20.09
N GLY A 34 -10.77 -12.15 21.16
CA GLY A 34 -10.30 -13.54 21.06
C GLY A 34 -8.78 -13.75 21.09
N ARG A 35 -7.97 -12.70 21.35
CA ARG A 35 -6.49 -12.74 21.42
C ARG A 35 -5.82 -13.13 20.09
N ASN A 36 -4.50 -13.29 20.11
CA ASN A 36 -3.66 -13.63 18.95
C ASN A 36 -3.77 -12.65 17.77
N ARG A 37 -3.91 -11.36 18.10
CA ARG A 37 -4.09 -10.27 17.14
C ARG A 37 -3.51 -8.98 17.68
N PHE A 38 -3.29 -8.03 16.78
CA PHE A 38 -3.01 -6.64 17.13
C PHE A 38 -4.21 -5.75 16.81
N CYS A 39 -4.36 -4.65 17.54
CA CYS A 39 -5.31 -3.59 17.23
C CYS A 39 -4.53 -2.27 17.10
N ALA A 40 -4.74 -1.56 16.00
CA ALA A 40 -4.17 -0.24 15.72
C ALA A 40 -5.30 0.77 15.50
N ALA A 41 -5.00 2.07 15.55
CA ALA A 41 -5.97 3.12 15.26
C ALA A 41 -6.50 2.96 13.83
N SER A 42 -7.80 2.66 13.69
CA SER A 42 -8.57 2.93 12.48
C SER A 42 -9.62 4.00 12.81
N LYS A 43 -9.18 5.12 13.39
CA LYS A 43 -10.01 6.33 13.35
C LYS A 43 -10.00 6.78 11.90
N HIS A 44 -11.19 6.76 11.32
CA HIS A 44 -11.51 7.28 10.00
C HIS A 44 -10.65 8.50 9.65
N HIS A 45 -9.92 8.38 8.54
CA HIS A 45 -9.56 9.53 7.72
C HIS A 45 -10.86 10.30 7.40
N ASP A 46 -11.07 11.44 8.05
CA ASP A 46 -11.84 12.56 7.53
C ASP A 46 -11.01 13.77 7.94
N GLU A 47 -10.31 14.47 7.04
CA GLU A 47 -10.84 15.10 5.83
C GLU A 47 -10.10 14.66 4.56
N LEU A 48 -10.88 14.29 3.54
CA LEU A 48 -10.47 13.61 2.31
C LEU A 48 -9.99 12.18 2.57
N ALA A 49 -10.94 11.29 2.88
CA ALA A 49 -10.75 9.85 2.73
C ALA A 49 -10.40 9.53 1.26
N VAL A 50 -9.13 9.72 0.90
CA VAL A 50 -8.56 9.00 -0.23
C VAL A 50 -8.46 7.58 0.28
N ASP A 51 -9.40 6.75 -0.16
CA ASP A 51 -9.35 5.31 0.01
C ASP A 51 -7.90 4.89 -0.27
N VAL A 52 -7.15 4.51 0.77
CA VAL A 52 -5.70 4.30 0.68
C VAL A 52 -5.41 3.11 -0.26
N ASP A 53 -6.42 2.30 -0.54
CA ASP A 53 -6.38 1.22 -1.53
C ASP A 53 -6.76 1.70 -2.97
N LYS A 54 -7.06 2.99 -3.16
CA LYS A 54 -7.29 3.63 -4.48
C LYS A 54 -6.19 4.58 -4.92
N VAL A 55 -5.27 4.97 -4.03
CA VAL A 55 -4.15 5.83 -4.41
C VAL A 55 -3.09 4.97 -5.08
N CYS A 56 -2.80 5.24 -6.36
CA CYS A 56 -1.68 4.60 -7.03
C CYS A 56 -0.39 4.91 -6.25
N PRO A 57 0.33 3.89 -5.75
CA PRO A 57 1.54 4.10 -4.97
C PRO A 57 2.65 4.69 -5.86
N LYS A 58 3.55 5.49 -5.28
CA LYS A 58 4.75 5.93 -6.01
C LYS A 58 5.70 4.76 -6.25
N LEU A 59 6.61 4.89 -7.22
CA LEU A 59 7.55 3.82 -7.58
C LEU A 59 8.36 3.25 -6.38
N ASP A 60 8.90 4.12 -5.51
CA ASP A 60 9.66 3.67 -4.33
C ASP A 60 8.78 2.87 -3.35
N GLU A 61 7.54 3.31 -3.16
CA GLU A 61 6.57 2.64 -2.32
C GLU A 61 6.12 1.30 -2.91
N ALA A 62 5.86 1.24 -4.22
CA ALA A 62 5.56 0.01 -4.94
C ALA A 62 6.70 -1.03 -4.83
N ILE A 63 7.95 -0.59 -4.97
CA ILE A 63 9.13 -1.45 -4.74
C ILE A 63 9.16 -1.92 -3.27
N GLY A 64 8.86 -1.02 -2.33
CA GLY A 64 8.66 -1.37 -0.93
C GLY A 64 7.61 -2.45 -0.74
N MET A 65 6.43 -2.33 -1.36
CA MET A 65 5.35 -3.31 -1.26
C MET A 65 5.77 -4.70 -1.75
N ILE A 66 6.54 -4.79 -2.84
CA ILE A 66 7.07 -6.06 -3.36
C ILE A 66 8.01 -6.70 -2.35
N LYS A 67 8.97 -5.93 -1.82
CA LYS A 67 9.98 -6.42 -0.86
C LYS A 67 9.35 -6.96 0.43
N HIS A 68 8.24 -6.39 0.86
CA HIS A 68 7.55 -6.76 2.10
C HIS A 68 6.37 -7.72 1.89
N GLY A 69 6.11 -8.16 0.64
CA GLY A 69 5.07 -9.15 0.34
C GLY A 69 3.63 -8.61 0.30
N ASN A 70 3.44 -7.28 0.25
CA ASN A 70 2.13 -6.62 0.20
C ASN A 70 1.55 -6.56 -1.22
N LEU A 71 1.65 -7.65 -1.97
CA LEU A 71 1.32 -7.68 -3.40
C LEU A 71 -0.17 -7.45 -3.67
N HIS A 72 -1.05 -7.89 -2.78
CA HIS A 72 -2.51 -7.73 -2.93
C HIS A 72 -2.92 -6.25 -3.09
N ARG A 73 -2.25 -5.34 -2.38
CA ARG A 73 -2.52 -3.89 -2.50
C ARG A 73 -1.91 -3.28 -3.76
N LEU A 74 -0.88 -3.91 -4.31
CA LEU A 74 -0.22 -3.46 -5.53
C LEU A 74 -0.96 -3.89 -6.80
N MET A 75 -1.60 -5.06 -6.79
CA MET A 75 -2.27 -5.65 -7.97
C MET A 75 -3.21 -4.70 -8.71
N PRO A 76 -4.12 -3.96 -8.04
CA PRO A 76 -5.03 -3.03 -8.70
C PRO A 76 -4.35 -1.85 -9.40
N HIS A 77 -3.08 -1.58 -9.07
CA HIS A 77 -2.33 -0.42 -9.56
C HIS A 77 -1.27 -0.78 -10.60
N ILE A 78 -1.02 -2.08 -10.85
CA ILE A 78 -0.05 -2.55 -11.85
C ILE A 78 -0.27 -1.92 -13.24
N PRO A 79 -1.50 -1.80 -13.78
CA PRO A 79 -1.69 -1.24 -15.12
C PRO A 79 -1.25 0.22 -15.20
N THR A 80 -1.56 1.01 -14.17
CA THR A 80 -1.18 2.43 -14.09
C THR A 80 0.33 2.59 -13.90
N LEU A 81 0.94 1.78 -13.03
CA LEU A 81 2.40 1.81 -12.83
C LEU A 81 3.17 1.44 -14.10
N LEU A 82 2.71 0.41 -14.83
CA LEU A 82 3.34 0.03 -16.10
C LEU A 82 3.23 1.14 -17.14
N GLU A 83 2.08 1.83 -17.19
CA GLU A 83 1.87 2.97 -18.09
C GLU A 83 2.81 4.15 -17.77
N GLU A 84 3.00 4.47 -16.49
CA GLU A 84 3.95 5.50 -16.04
C GLU A 84 5.42 5.14 -16.33
N LEU A 85 5.75 3.85 -16.41
CA LEU A 85 7.11 3.37 -16.68
C LEU A 85 7.46 3.32 -18.18
N ILE A 86 6.50 3.49 -19.09
CA ILE A 86 6.76 3.40 -20.54
C ILE A 86 7.85 4.38 -21.01
N PRO A 87 7.85 5.68 -20.65
CA PRO A 87 8.91 6.59 -21.09
C PRO A 87 10.30 6.15 -20.62
N LEU A 88 10.37 5.51 -19.44
CA LEU A 88 11.61 4.95 -18.94
C LEU A 88 12.05 3.71 -19.74
N PHE A 89 11.12 2.84 -20.14
CA PHE A 89 11.43 1.70 -20.99
C PHE A 89 11.91 2.11 -22.39
N GLU A 90 11.28 3.12 -22.98
CA GLU A 90 11.71 3.72 -24.24
C GLU A 90 13.13 4.29 -24.11
N LEU A 91 13.41 5.05 -23.05
CA LEU A 91 14.75 5.57 -22.76
C LEU A 91 15.79 4.44 -22.55
N VAL A 92 15.43 3.37 -21.86
CA VAL A 92 16.33 2.22 -21.63
C VAL A 92 16.69 1.51 -22.93
N ASN A 93 15.78 1.46 -23.90
CA ASN A 93 16.05 0.90 -25.23
C ASN A 93 16.98 1.78 -26.06
N GLU A 94 16.96 3.10 -25.84
CA GLU A 94 17.84 4.05 -26.52
C GLU A 94 19.23 4.09 -25.88
N GLU A 95 19.30 4.15 -24.56
CA GLU A 95 20.53 4.43 -23.81
C GLU A 95 21.24 3.18 -23.28
N SER A 96 20.68 1.99 -23.52
CA SER A 96 21.26 0.75 -23.03
C SER A 96 21.11 -0.41 -24.03
N PRO A 97 21.91 -1.48 -23.89
CA PRO A 97 21.76 -2.68 -24.73
C PRO A 97 20.53 -3.52 -24.36
N ALA A 98 19.80 -3.16 -23.29
CA ALA A 98 18.56 -3.85 -22.95
C ALA A 98 17.50 -3.60 -24.02
N ARG A 99 16.72 -4.64 -24.34
CA ARG A 99 15.59 -4.55 -25.26
C ARG A 99 14.32 -4.94 -24.53
N ILE A 100 13.55 -3.93 -24.19
CA ILE A 100 12.21 -4.05 -23.62
C ILE A 100 11.21 -3.89 -24.77
N ASP A 101 10.38 -4.90 -24.98
CA ASP A 101 9.30 -4.83 -25.98
C ASP A 101 8.16 -3.96 -25.43
N VAL A 102 8.22 -2.66 -25.75
CA VAL A 102 7.24 -1.67 -25.25
C VAL A 102 5.85 -1.94 -25.79
N ASP A 103 5.73 -2.48 -27.01
CA ASP A 103 4.44 -2.80 -27.62
C ASP A 103 3.77 -3.97 -26.90
N GLN A 104 4.53 -5.00 -26.53
CA GLN A 104 4.04 -6.08 -25.69
C GLN A 104 3.58 -5.58 -24.32
N VAL A 105 4.32 -4.65 -23.70
CA VAL A 105 3.93 -4.05 -22.41
C VAL A 105 2.62 -3.26 -22.55
N ARG A 106 2.47 -2.44 -23.60
CA ARG A 106 1.23 -1.71 -23.89
C ARG A 106 0.04 -2.65 -24.09
N ALA A 107 0.22 -3.75 -24.81
CA ALA A 107 -0.82 -4.77 -24.99
C ALA A 107 -1.23 -5.40 -23.65
N ALA A 108 -0.26 -5.76 -22.81
CA ALA A 108 -0.51 -6.32 -21.49
C ALA A 108 -1.28 -5.36 -20.56
N ILE A 109 -0.99 -4.04 -20.60
CA ILE A 109 -1.74 -3.03 -19.83
C ILE A 109 -3.22 -3.04 -20.21
N VAL A 110 -3.54 -3.13 -21.51
CA VAL A 110 -4.93 -3.19 -21.99
C VAL A 110 -5.63 -4.44 -21.46
N GLU A 111 -4.99 -5.60 -21.50
CA GLU A 111 -5.55 -6.85 -20.97
C GLU A 111 -5.78 -6.80 -19.45
N LEU A 112 -4.89 -6.15 -18.70
CA LEU A 112 -5.07 -6.02 -17.26
C LEU A 112 -6.22 -5.06 -16.90
N LYS A 113 -6.35 -3.93 -17.61
CA LYS A 113 -7.47 -2.98 -17.38
C LYS A 113 -8.84 -3.58 -17.72
N THR A 114 -8.92 -4.49 -18.69
CA THR A 114 -10.19 -5.16 -19.04
C THR A 114 -10.58 -6.24 -18.03
N LYS A 115 -9.62 -6.78 -17.27
CA LYS A 115 -9.84 -7.84 -16.26
C LYS A 115 -10.38 -7.31 -14.93
N ASP A 116 -10.06 -6.07 -14.57
CA ASP A 116 -10.57 -5.41 -13.35
C ASP A 116 -11.98 -4.79 -13.55
N GLY A 117 -12.51 -4.78 -14.78
CA GLY A 117 -13.81 -4.21 -15.14
C GLY A 117 -14.99 -5.20 -15.19
N ASN A 118 -14.81 -6.46 -14.78
CA ASN A 118 -15.82 -7.52 -14.80
C ASN A 118 -15.87 -8.29 -13.47
#